data_AF-A0A929H1R9-F1
#
_entry.id   AF-A0A929H1R9-F1
#
_cell.length_a   1.000
_cell.length_b   1.000
_cell.length_c   1.000
_cell.angle_alpha   90.00
_cell.angle_beta   90.00
_cell.angle_gamma   90.00
#
_symmetry.space_group_name_H-M   'P 1'
#
loop_
_entity.id
_entity.type
_entity.pdbx_description
1 polymer ?
#
loop_
_entity_poly.entity_id
_entity_poly.type
_entity_poly.pdbx_seq_one_letter_code
_entity_poly.pdbx_strand_id
1 'polypeptide(L)'
;MTLAVYSYHDVSGFEALAGEWNGLLHRSSANTIFLTLEYQRAWWQDLGEGELLILAVRDGGELVGIAPLFATESPQGQRVLATVGCVEVSDYLDLVVAQGRQEVYAALMDYLESSGAPAWDLLDLCNIHQDSPTLAVLPNLAEARGWTVSVARDDVCPIVRLPGTWEEYLHALEGKQRREIRRKLRRAEAGAEVGWY
;
A
#
# COMPACT_ATOMS: atom_id res chain seq x y z
N MET A 1 -16.11 7.21 -21.05
CA MET A 1 -16.71 5.95 -20.60
C MET A 1 -16.91 6.06 -19.09
N THR A 2 -18.01 5.56 -18.55
CA THR A 2 -18.33 5.71 -17.12
C THR A 2 -17.67 4.56 -16.36
N LEU A 3 -16.86 4.88 -15.34
CA LEU A 3 -16.28 3.88 -14.45
C LEU A 3 -17.37 3.23 -13.61
N ALA A 4 -17.26 1.92 -13.38
CA ALA A 4 -18.13 1.18 -12.47
C ALA A 4 -17.35 0.80 -11.21
N VAL A 5 -17.93 1.04 -10.04
CA VAL A 5 -17.34 0.66 -8.74
C VAL A 5 -18.10 -0.54 -8.19
N TYR A 6 -17.36 -1.59 -7.84
CA TYR A 6 -17.85 -2.80 -7.18
C TYR A 6 -17.29 -2.84 -5.76
N SER A 7 -18.12 -3.22 -4.79
CA SER A 7 -17.72 -3.31 -3.39
C SER A 7 -17.84 -4.75 -2.89
N TYR A 8 -16.80 -5.24 -2.23
CA TYR A 8 -16.77 -6.54 -1.56
C TYR A 8 -16.57 -6.30 -0.07
N HIS A 9 -17.44 -6.89 0.75
CA HIS A 9 -17.50 -6.62 2.20
C HIS A 9 -16.99 -7.79 3.05
N ASP A 10 -16.38 -8.79 2.40
CA ASP A 10 -15.82 -9.97 3.03
C ASP A 10 -14.67 -10.54 2.19
N VAL A 11 -14.03 -11.58 2.72
CA VAL A 11 -12.82 -12.17 2.13
C VAL A 11 -13.02 -12.61 0.68
N SER A 12 -14.24 -12.94 0.25
CA SER A 12 -14.54 -13.36 -1.13
C SER A 12 -14.15 -12.32 -2.18
N GLY A 13 -13.98 -11.05 -1.79
CA GLY A 13 -13.42 -10.02 -2.66
C GLY A 13 -12.00 -10.33 -3.14
N PHE A 14 -11.17 -10.95 -2.28
CA PHE A 14 -9.83 -11.41 -2.67
C PHE A 14 -9.92 -12.51 -3.72
N GLU A 15 -10.79 -13.51 -3.54
CA GLU A 15 -11.01 -14.57 -4.53
C GLU A 15 -11.57 -14.03 -5.85
N ALA A 16 -12.53 -13.11 -5.79
CA ALA A 16 -13.16 -12.52 -6.97
C ALA A 16 -12.17 -11.74 -7.84
N LEU A 17 -11.16 -11.12 -7.22
CA LEU A 17 -10.15 -10.31 -7.89
C LEU A 17 -8.83 -11.06 -8.12
N ALA A 18 -8.70 -12.30 -7.66
CA ALA A 18 -7.43 -13.02 -7.62
C ALA A 18 -6.72 -13.12 -8.98
N GLY A 19 -7.50 -13.31 -10.06
CA GLY A 19 -6.97 -13.42 -11.42
C GLY A 19 -6.47 -12.11 -12.03
N GLU A 20 -6.80 -10.95 -11.45
CA GLU A 20 -6.52 -9.63 -12.03
C GLU A 20 -5.72 -8.72 -11.09
N TRP A 21 -5.76 -8.95 -9.77
CA TRP A 21 -5.18 -8.09 -8.73
C TRP A 21 -3.71 -7.75 -8.98
N ASN A 22 -2.85 -8.77 -9.03
CA ASN A 22 -1.41 -8.58 -9.22
C ASN A 22 -1.09 -8.06 -10.63
N GLY A 23 -1.95 -8.35 -11.61
CA GLY A 23 -1.86 -7.78 -12.95
C GLY A 23 -2.08 -6.26 -12.96
N LEU A 24 -3.10 -5.78 -12.24
CA LEU A 24 -3.31 -4.34 -12.01
C LEU A 24 -2.17 -3.73 -11.19
N LEU A 25 -1.73 -4.40 -10.13
CA LEU A 25 -0.65 -3.92 -9.27
C LEU A 25 0.63 -3.65 -10.06
N HIS A 26 1.02 -4.58 -10.95
CA HIS A 26 2.21 -4.45 -11.78
C HIS A 26 2.22 -3.19 -12.67
N ARG A 27 1.04 -2.77 -13.14
CA ARG A 27 0.85 -1.59 -14.00
C ARG A 27 0.42 -0.33 -13.24
N SER A 28 0.48 -0.36 -11.90
CA SER A 28 0.25 0.80 -11.02
C SER A 28 1.57 1.52 -10.71
N SER A 29 1.50 2.66 -10.04
CA SER A 29 2.67 3.32 -9.43
C SER A 29 3.03 2.75 -8.04
N ALA A 30 2.21 1.84 -7.51
CA ALA A 30 2.30 1.31 -6.16
C ALA A 30 2.63 -0.19 -6.14
N ASN A 31 3.47 -0.66 -7.09
CA ASN A 31 3.82 -2.08 -7.22
C ASN A 31 4.78 -2.56 -6.11
N THR A 32 4.25 -2.77 -4.90
CA THR A 32 4.99 -3.19 -3.70
C THR A 32 4.49 -4.56 -3.22
N ILE A 33 5.33 -5.28 -2.46
CA ILE A 33 4.94 -6.59 -1.91
C ILE A 33 3.71 -6.49 -1.00
N PHE A 34 3.61 -5.39 -0.26
CA PHE A 34 2.53 -5.14 0.71
C PHE A 34 1.16 -5.04 0.05
N LEU A 35 1.10 -4.59 -1.21
CA LEU A 35 -0.13 -4.47 -1.98
C LEU A 35 -0.44 -5.70 -2.85
N THR A 36 0.38 -6.76 -2.80
CA THR A 36 0.07 -8.02 -3.50
C THR A 36 -1.16 -8.69 -2.91
N LEU A 37 -1.88 -9.45 -3.74
CA LEU A 37 -3.04 -10.23 -3.28
C LEU A 37 -2.67 -11.12 -2.10
N GLU A 38 -1.52 -11.80 -2.18
CA GLU A 38 -1.03 -12.73 -1.19
C GLU A 38 -0.79 -12.03 0.15
N TYR A 39 -0.13 -10.87 0.14
CA TYR A 39 0.10 -10.11 1.36
C TYR A 39 -1.20 -9.54 1.93
N GLN A 40 -2.02 -8.87 1.11
CA GLN A 40 -3.26 -8.25 1.56
C GLN A 40 -4.23 -9.27 2.16
N ARG A 41 -4.32 -10.46 1.56
CA ARG A 41 -5.12 -11.57 2.09
C ARG A 41 -4.56 -12.10 3.42
N ALA A 42 -3.25 -12.34 3.49
CA ALA A 42 -2.61 -12.86 4.70
C ALA A 42 -2.72 -11.86 5.87
N TRP A 43 -2.43 -10.59 5.61
CA TRP A 43 -2.58 -9.52 6.59
C TRP A 43 -4.02 -9.45 7.10
N TRP A 44 -5.01 -9.47 6.19
CA TRP A 44 -6.42 -9.44 6.62
C TRP A 44 -6.81 -10.67 7.45
N GLN A 45 -6.30 -11.85 7.09
CA GLN A 45 -6.60 -13.09 7.80
C GLN A 45 -6.04 -13.12 9.23
N ASP A 46 -4.82 -12.61 9.43
CA ASP A 46 -4.09 -12.78 10.69
C ASP A 46 -4.11 -11.52 11.58
N LEU A 47 -4.24 -10.33 10.98
CA LEU A 47 -4.17 -9.02 11.64
C LEU A 47 -5.40 -8.13 11.39
N GLY A 48 -6.26 -8.50 10.43
CA GLY A 48 -7.45 -7.74 10.10
C GLY A 48 -8.46 -7.71 11.24
N GLU A 49 -8.96 -6.52 11.55
CA GLU A 49 -10.03 -6.30 12.52
C GLU A 49 -11.15 -5.46 11.87
N GLY A 50 -12.36 -5.52 12.44
CA GLY A 50 -13.50 -4.76 11.92
C GLY A 50 -14.11 -5.36 10.66
N GLU A 51 -14.53 -4.52 9.72
CA GLU A 51 -15.30 -4.92 8.54
C GLU A 51 -14.50 -4.66 7.25
N LEU A 52 -14.21 -5.71 6.48
CA LEU A 52 -13.48 -5.57 5.22
C LEU A 52 -14.28 -4.75 4.21
N LEU A 53 -13.60 -3.91 3.42
CA LEU A 53 -14.17 -3.23 2.26
C LEU A 53 -13.15 -3.16 1.13
N ILE A 54 -13.29 -4.03 0.14
CA ILE A 54 -12.49 -3.93 -1.08
C ILE A 54 -13.33 -3.25 -2.16
N LEU A 55 -12.87 -2.11 -2.66
CA LEU A 55 -13.46 -1.46 -3.82
C LEU A 55 -12.67 -1.83 -5.07
N ALA A 56 -13.37 -2.24 -6.12
CA ALA A 56 -12.81 -2.50 -7.44
C ALA A 56 -13.43 -1.56 -8.47
N VAL A 57 -12.61 -0.84 -9.20
CA VAL A 57 -13.04 0.11 -10.23
C VAL A 57 -12.76 -0.48 -11.60
N ARG A 58 -13.79 -0.53 -12.45
CA ARG A 58 -13.71 -1.09 -13.80
C ARG A 58 -14.07 -0.08 -14.87
N ASP A 59 -13.36 -0.14 -16.00
CA ASP A 59 -13.67 0.57 -17.24
C ASP A 59 -13.95 -0.45 -18.34
N GLY A 60 -15.19 -0.52 -18.84
CA GLY A 60 -15.55 -1.49 -19.88
C GLY A 60 -15.29 -2.96 -19.51
N GLY A 61 -15.23 -3.28 -18.21
CA GLY A 61 -14.91 -4.61 -17.68
C GLY A 61 -13.45 -4.79 -17.25
N GLU A 62 -12.53 -3.95 -17.73
CA GLU A 62 -11.12 -3.97 -17.32
C GLU A 62 -10.97 -3.42 -15.90
N LEU A 63 -10.25 -4.14 -15.03
CA LEU A 63 -9.90 -3.66 -13.70
C LEU A 63 -8.82 -2.57 -13.78
N VAL A 64 -9.16 -1.35 -13.33
CA VAL A 64 -8.30 -0.16 -13.42
C VAL A 64 -7.97 0.45 -12.05
N GLY A 65 -8.67 0.03 -11.00
CA GLY A 65 -8.45 0.50 -9.64
C GLY A 65 -8.84 -0.52 -8.58
N ILE A 66 -8.10 -0.58 -7.48
CA ILE A 66 -8.48 -1.27 -6.25
C ILE A 66 -8.21 -0.36 -5.05
N ALA A 67 -9.17 -0.26 -4.14
CA ALA A 67 -8.96 0.30 -2.81
C ALA A 67 -9.14 -0.81 -1.77
N PRO A 68 -8.06 -1.39 -1.22
CA PRO A 68 -8.15 -2.37 -0.15
C PRO A 68 -8.36 -1.64 1.17
N LEU A 69 -9.60 -1.50 1.61
CA LEU A 69 -9.98 -0.77 2.83
C LEU A 69 -10.60 -1.70 3.87
N PHE A 70 -10.73 -1.23 5.10
CA PHE A 70 -11.56 -1.83 6.13
C PHE A 70 -12.10 -0.75 7.07
N ALA A 71 -13.27 -1.00 7.65
CA ALA A 71 -13.89 -0.13 8.63
C ALA A 71 -13.54 -0.60 10.05
N THR A 72 -13.10 0.34 10.88
CA THR A 72 -12.85 0.15 12.32
C THR A 72 -13.39 1.34 13.12
N GLU A 73 -13.31 1.28 14.45
CA GLU A 73 -13.70 2.38 15.34
C GLU A 73 -12.47 3.01 15.99
N SER A 74 -12.38 4.35 15.94
CA SER A 74 -11.36 5.08 16.68
C SER A 74 -11.65 5.06 18.20
N PRO A 75 -10.67 5.34 19.06
CA PRO A 75 -10.90 5.48 20.51
C PRO A 75 -11.95 6.54 20.87
N GLN A 76 -12.22 7.49 19.96
CA GLN A 76 -13.24 8.54 20.12
C GLN A 76 -14.62 8.13 19.58
N GLY A 77 -14.77 6.88 19.09
CA GLY A 77 -16.02 6.34 18.55
C GLY A 77 -16.32 6.78 17.12
N GLN A 78 -15.33 7.29 16.38
CA GLN A 78 -15.50 7.60 14.95
C GLN A 78 -15.33 6.34 14.12
N ARG A 79 -16.13 6.19 13.07
CA ARG A 79 -15.99 5.08 12.13
C ARG A 79 -14.95 5.42 11.06
N VAL A 80 -13.83 4.71 11.09
CA VAL A 80 -12.66 4.97 10.25
C VAL A 80 -12.57 3.93 9.15
N LEU A 81 -12.48 4.38 7.90
CA LEU A 81 -12.03 3.55 6.78
C LEU A 81 -10.51 3.67 6.66
N ALA A 82 -9.80 2.56 6.87
CA ALA A 82 -8.35 2.51 6.79
C ALA A 82 -7.88 1.56 5.67
N THR A 83 -6.68 1.78 5.12
CA THR A 83 -6.09 0.82 4.17
C THR A 83 -5.75 -0.50 4.86
N VAL A 84 -6.11 -1.63 4.29
CA VAL A 84 -5.67 -2.95 4.77
C VAL A 84 -4.15 -2.99 4.75
N GLY A 85 -3.52 -3.29 5.90
CA GLY A 85 -2.08 -3.13 6.11
C GLY A 85 -1.69 -1.97 7.03
N CYS A 86 -2.63 -1.06 7.32
CA CYS A 86 -2.29 0.20 8.01
C CYS A 86 -1.81 0.02 9.45
N VAL A 87 -2.25 -1.04 10.11
CA VAL A 87 -1.84 -1.37 11.48
C VAL A 87 -0.60 -2.24 11.44
N GLU A 88 0.54 -1.60 11.71
CA GLU A 88 1.88 -2.20 11.83
C GLU A 88 2.33 -3.05 10.62
N VAL A 89 3.62 -3.40 10.59
CA VAL A 89 4.27 -4.38 9.68
C VAL A 89 4.25 -4.12 8.17
N SER A 90 3.49 -3.14 7.67
CA SER A 90 3.40 -2.82 6.23
C SER A 90 3.97 -1.43 5.92
N ASP A 91 4.83 -1.36 4.90
CA ASP A 91 5.30 -0.10 4.32
C ASP A 91 4.66 0.12 2.94
N TYR A 92 4.69 1.36 2.43
CA TYR A 92 4.35 1.68 1.05
C TYR A 92 2.98 1.14 0.59
N LEU A 93 1.96 1.40 1.41
CA LEU A 93 0.56 1.15 1.09
C LEU A 93 0.02 2.22 0.14
N ASP A 94 -1.07 1.92 -0.54
CA ASP A 94 -1.70 2.84 -1.47
C ASP A 94 -3.08 2.35 -1.93
N LEU A 95 -3.77 3.21 -2.67
CA LEU A 95 -4.80 2.79 -3.60
C LEU A 95 -4.12 2.26 -4.88
N VAL A 96 -4.45 1.04 -5.30
CA VAL A 96 -3.84 0.44 -6.48
C VAL A 96 -4.53 0.98 -7.72
N VAL A 97 -3.98 2.03 -8.32
CA VAL A 97 -4.54 2.68 -9.52
C VAL A 97 -3.62 2.46 -10.72
N ALA A 98 -4.18 2.02 -11.84
CA ALA A 98 -3.43 1.86 -13.08
C ALA A 98 -2.80 3.20 -13.52
N GLN A 99 -1.56 3.15 -14.02
CA GLN A 99 -0.89 4.36 -14.50
C GLN A 99 -1.71 5.06 -15.59
N GLY A 100 -1.83 6.39 -15.47
CA GLY A 100 -2.61 7.22 -16.39
C GLY A 100 -4.13 7.19 -16.18
N ARG A 101 -4.65 6.49 -15.16
CA ARG A 101 -6.09 6.37 -14.86
C ARG A 101 -6.50 7.17 -13.61
N GLN A 102 -6.08 8.43 -13.51
CA GLN A 102 -6.32 9.26 -12.32
C GLN A 102 -7.81 9.53 -12.04
N GLU A 103 -8.68 9.39 -13.04
CA GLU A 103 -10.13 9.48 -12.86
C GLU A 103 -10.69 8.40 -11.92
N VAL A 104 -9.95 7.33 -11.65
CA VAL A 104 -10.28 6.31 -10.64
C VAL A 104 -10.41 6.91 -9.24
N TYR A 105 -9.59 7.89 -8.87
CA TYR A 105 -9.67 8.54 -7.56
C TYR A 105 -11.03 9.23 -7.37
N ALA A 106 -11.51 9.92 -8.40
CA ALA A 106 -12.82 10.55 -8.36
C ALA A 106 -13.94 9.50 -8.23
N ALA A 107 -13.87 8.40 -9.00
CA ALA A 107 -14.87 7.33 -8.90
C ALA A 107 -14.91 6.66 -7.51
N LEU A 108 -13.75 6.47 -6.87
CA LEU A 108 -13.69 5.95 -5.49
C LEU A 108 -14.33 6.93 -4.50
N MET A 109 -14.04 8.23 -4.62
CA MET A 109 -14.64 9.25 -3.76
C MET A 109 -16.16 9.35 -3.97
N ASP A 110 -16.62 9.32 -5.22
CA ASP A 110 -18.04 9.35 -5.55
C ASP A 110 -18.77 8.13 -4.96
N TYR A 111 -18.13 6.96 -4.93
CA TYR A 111 -18.67 5.78 -4.23
C TYR A 111 -18.75 6.03 -2.71
N LEU A 112 -17.71 6.56 -2.09
CA LEU A 112 -17.66 6.83 -0.64
C LEU A 112 -18.73 7.84 -0.19
N GLU A 113 -19.13 8.78 -1.04
CA GLU A 113 -20.22 9.73 -0.77
C GLU A 113 -21.61 9.17 -1.09
N SER A 114 -21.68 8.03 -1.79
CA SER A 114 -22.94 7.42 -2.18
C SER A 114 -23.58 6.64 -1.03
N SER A 115 -24.89 6.38 -1.15
CA SER A 115 -25.62 5.51 -0.22
C SER A 115 -25.20 4.03 -0.28
N GLY A 116 -24.29 3.66 -1.20
CA GLY A 116 -23.75 2.31 -1.29
C GLY A 116 -22.55 2.06 -0.37
N ALA A 117 -21.88 3.12 0.09
CA ALA A 117 -20.78 2.99 1.04
C ALA A 117 -21.31 2.66 2.45
N PRO A 118 -20.54 1.90 3.26
CA PRO A 118 -20.83 1.80 4.69
C PRO A 118 -20.74 3.18 5.34
N ALA A 119 -21.37 3.39 6.49
CA ALA A 119 -21.19 4.64 7.24
C ALA A 119 -19.71 4.81 7.62
N TRP A 120 -19.18 6.03 7.48
CA TRP A 120 -17.81 6.39 7.83
C TRP A 120 -17.71 7.88 8.16
N ASP A 121 -16.77 8.23 9.03
CA ASP A 121 -16.48 9.60 9.49
C ASP A 121 -15.09 10.07 9.05
N LEU A 122 -14.14 9.13 8.91
CA LEU A 122 -12.74 9.40 8.57
C LEU A 122 -12.25 8.38 7.53
N LEU A 123 -11.51 8.85 6.53
CA LEU A 123 -10.70 8.02 5.65
C LEU A 123 -9.23 8.21 6.04
N ASP A 124 -8.60 7.15 6.52
CA ASP A 124 -7.21 7.14 6.97
C ASP A 124 -6.35 6.30 6.01
N LEU A 125 -5.52 6.98 5.23
CA LEU A 125 -4.59 6.34 4.30
C LEU A 125 -3.16 6.56 4.80
N CYS A 126 -2.55 5.51 5.33
CA CYS A 126 -1.22 5.58 5.93
C CYS A 126 -0.15 4.96 5.02
N ASN A 127 1.13 5.20 5.36
CA ASN A 127 2.28 4.62 4.65
C ASN A 127 2.32 4.86 3.13
N ILE A 128 1.67 5.92 2.63
CA ILE A 128 1.72 6.25 1.20
C ILE A 128 3.10 6.77 0.82
N HIS A 129 3.69 6.21 -0.25
CA HIS A 129 4.96 6.69 -0.78
C HIS A 129 4.85 8.17 -1.21
N GLN A 130 5.86 8.99 -0.88
CA GLN A 130 5.85 10.44 -1.14
C GLN A 130 5.61 10.84 -2.62
N ASP A 131 6.03 9.98 -3.55
CA ASP A 131 5.89 10.21 -5.00
C ASP A 131 4.61 9.56 -5.57
N SER A 132 3.72 9.03 -4.72
CA SER A 132 2.46 8.44 -5.15
C SER A 132 1.51 9.49 -5.75
N PRO A 133 0.87 9.19 -6.90
CA PRO A 133 -0.22 9.99 -7.43
C PRO A 133 -1.38 10.18 -6.44
N THR A 134 -1.57 9.26 -5.49
CA THR A 134 -2.62 9.37 -4.46
C THR A 134 -2.43 10.63 -3.63
N LEU A 135 -1.20 10.93 -3.19
CA LEU A 135 -0.90 12.17 -2.44
C LEU A 135 -1.02 13.43 -3.31
N ALA A 136 -0.77 13.32 -4.62
CA ALA A 136 -0.86 14.46 -5.53
C ALA A 136 -2.31 14.80 -5.93
N VAL A 137 -3.18 13.78 -6.02
CA VAL A 137 -4.52 13.92 -6.61
C VAL A 137 -5.61 13.93 -5.54
N LEU A 138 -5.59 12.99 -4.60
CA LEU A 138 -6.71 12.74 -3.68
C LEU A 138 -6.98 13.91 -2.72
N PRO A 139 -5.98 14.57 -2.11
CA PRO A 139 -6.21 15.76 -1.26
C PRO A 139 -7.00 16.86 -1.97
N ASN A 140 -6.58 17.21 -3.19
CA ASN A 140 -7.23 18.27 -3.98
C ASN A 140 -8.68 17.89 -4.34
N LEU A 141 -8.93 16.61 -4.67
CA LEU A 141 -10.27 16.10 -4.95
C LEU A 141 -11.16 16.10 -3.70
N ALA A 142 -10.60 15.85 -2.52
CA ALA A 142 -11.31 15.87 -1.24
C ALA A 142 -11.66 17.28 -0.79
N GLU A 143 -10.71 18.22 -0.87
CA GLU A 143 -10.97 19.63 -0.55
C GLU A 143 -12.04 20.22 -1.49
N ALA A 144 -12.01 19.88 -2.78
CA ALA A 144 -13.03 20.33 -3.74
C ALA A 144 -14.45 19.82 -3.42
N ARG A 145 -14.56 18.71 -2.67
CA ARG A 145 -15.83 18.16 -2.15
C ARG A 145 -16.19 18.69 -0.75
N GLY A 146 -15.37 19.58 -0.19
CA GLY A 146 -15.58 20.17 1.13
C GLY A 146 -15.09 19.31 2.30
N TRP A 147 -14.29 18.27 2.04
CA TRP A 147 -13.69 17.47 3.09
C TRP A 147 -12.56 18.24 3.77
N THR A 148 -12.33 17.95 5.05
CA THR A 148 -11.12 18.42 5.73
C THR A 148 -10.00 17.43 5.48
N VAL A 149 -8.87 17.91 4.96
CA VAL A 149 -7.72 17.06 4.63
C VAL A 149 -6.54 17.41 5.52
N SER A 150 -5.85 16.39 6.02
CA SER A 150 -4.58 16.51 6.72
C SER A 150 -3.58 15.56 6.07
N VAL A 151 -2.45 16.09 5.63
CA VAL A 151 -1.33 15.29 5.13
C VAL A 151 -0.14 15.56 6.02
N ALA A 152 0.38 14.51 6.64
CA ALA A 152 1.56 14.57 7.49
C ALA A 152 2.61 13.57 7.01
N ARG A 153 3.87 13.88 7.28
CA ARG A 153 4.96 12.92 7.07
C ARG A 153 4.95 11.94 8.24
N ASP A 154 4.87 10.66 7.92
CA ASP A 154 4.86 9.57 8.90
C ASP A 154 6.28 9.22 9.36
N ASP A 155 7.08 8.55 8.51
CA ASP A 155 8.47 8.18 8.82
C ASP A 155 9.44 8.36 7.64
N VAL A 156 10.71 8.01 7.84
CA VAL A 156 11.72 7.79 6.80
C VAL A 156 11.93 6.30 6.58
N CYS A 157 11.98 5.88 5.33
CA CYS A 157 12.46 4.56 4.96
C CYS A 157 13.86 4.68 4.33
N PRO A 158 14.96 4.43 5.08
CA PRO A 158 16.30 4.55 4.55
C PRO A 158 16.57 3.48 3.49
N ILE A 159 16.81 3.92 2.25
CA ILE A 159 17.15 3.02 1.14
C ILE A 159 18.65 2.98 0.90
N VAL A 160 19.15 1.78 0.58
CA VAL A 160 20.49 1.59 0.03
C VAL A 160 20.34 1.09 -1.39
N ARG A 161 20.88 1.83 -2.36
CA ARG A 161 21.00 1.34 -3.74
C ARG A 161 22.16 0.34 -3.79
N LEU A 162 21.82 -0.92 -4.02
CA LEU A 162 22.83 -1.98 -4.13
C LEU A 162 23.58 -1.83 -5.46
N PRO A 163 24.92 -1.74 -5.44
CA PRO A 163 25.73 -1.80 -6.65
C PRO A 163 25.82 -3.24 -7.19
N GLY A 164 26.48 -3.41 -8.33
CA GLY A 164 26.54 -4.71 -9.01
C GLY A 164 27.39 -5.75 -8.29
N THR A 165 28.24 -5.34 -7.34
CA THR A 165 29.15 -6.24 -6.61
C THR A 165 29.21 -5.94 -5.10
N TRP A 166 29.57 -6.96 -4.33
CA TRP A 166 29.77 -6.83 -2.89
C TRP A 166 30.93 -5.87 -2.54
N GLU A 167 32.01 -5.92 -3.32
CA GLU A 167 33.16 -5.04 -3.16
C GLU A 167 32.77 -3.58 -3.34
N GLU A 168 32.02 -3.24 -4.40
CA GLU A 168 31.52 -1.88 -4.63
C GLU A 168 30.64 -1.40 -3.48
N TYR A 169 29.76 -2.27 -2.95
CA TYR A 169 28.95 -1.95 -1.79
C TYR A 169 29.82 -1.62 -0.57
N LEU A 170 30.80 -2.47 -0.26
CA LEU A 170 31.72 -2.22 0.86
C LEU A 170 32.53 -0.94 0.68
N HIS A 171 32.87 -0.56 -0.56
CA HIS A 171 33.58 0.66 -0.87
C HIS A 171 32.73 1.93 -0.71
N ALA A 172 31.41 1.83 -0.88
CA ALA A 172 30.46 2.92 -0.65
C ALA A 172 30.26 3.24 0.85
N LEU A 173 30.61 2.32 1.75
CA LEU A 173 30.47 2.51 3.19
C LEU A 173 31.61 3.33 3.81
N GLU A 174 31.30 4.02 4.90
CA GLU A 174 32.32 4.70 5.70
C GLU A 174 33.40 3.74 6.22
N GLY A 175 34.64 4.22 6.35
CA GLY A 175 35.78 3.38 6.69
C GLY A 175 35.61 2.56 7.98
N LYS A 176 34.91 3.13 8.98
CA LYS A 176 34.58 2.43 10.24
C LYS A 176 33.57 1.30 10.00
N GLN A 177 32.46 1.57 9.33
CA GLN A 177 31.45 0.54 9.00
C GLN A 177 32.04 -0.57 8.13
N ARG A 178 32.79 -0.21 7.09
CA ARG A 178 33.48 -1.17 6.22
C ARG A 178 34.41 -2.11 7.00
N ARG A 179 35.20 -1.57 7.93
CA ARG A 179 36.10 -2.37 8.78
C ARG A 179 35.31 -3.30 9.70
N GLU A 180 34.21 -2.82 10.28
CA GLU A 180 33.35 -3.61 11.16
C GLU A 180 32.66 -4.76 10.42
N ILE A 181 32.09 -4.53 9.23
CA ILE A 181 31.47 -5.59 8.41
C ILE A 181 32.51 -6.65 8.06
N ARG A 182 33.68 -6.25 7.55
CA ARG A 182 34.78 -7.20 7.24
C ARG A 182 35.24 -8.00 8.47
N ARG A 183 35.26 -7.37 9.65
CA ARG A 183 35.61 -8.06 10.92
C ARG A 183 34.55 -9.10 11.29
N LYS A 184 33.26 -8.76 11.15
CA LYS A 184 32.14 -9.66 11.44
C LYS A 184 32.12 -10.86 10.49
N LEU A 185 32.32 -10.63 9.19
CA LEU A 185 32.42 -11.69 8.19
C LEU A 185 33.55 -12.67 8.50
N ARG A 186 34.79 -12.19 8.70
CA ARG A 186 35.93 -13.05 9.07
C ARG A 186 35.67 -13.86 10.34
N ARG A 187 34.95 -13.29 11.31
CA ARG A 187 34.60 -14.01 12.54
C ARG A 187 33.57 -15.11 12.29
N ALA A 188 32.59 -14.83 11.43
CA ALA A 188 31.58 -15.82 11.04
C ALA A 188 32.23 -16.99 10.28
N GLU A 189 33.08 -16.69 9.29
CA GLU A 189 33.84 -17.67 8.48
C GLU A 189 34.79 -18.53 9.33
N ALA A 190 35.36 -17.98 10.40
CA ALA A 190 36.22 -18.73 11.31
C ALA A 190 35.44 -19.70 12.22
N GLY A 191 34.14 -19.49 12.41
CA GLY A 191 33.29 -20.28 13.31
C GLY A 191 32.34 -21.26 12.60
N ALA A 192 32.08 -21.05 11.32
CA ALA A 192 31.22 -21.90 10.49
C ALA A 192 31.54 -21.70 9.00
N GLU A 193 31.15 -22.66 8.17
CA GLU A 193 31.13 -22.44 6.72
C GLU A 193 30.03 -21.41 6.39
N VAL A 194 30.45 -20.24 5.90
CA VAL A 194 29.55 -19.16 5.51
C VAL A 194 29.50 -19.13 3.98
N GLY A 195 28.37 -19.56 3.41
CA GLY A 195 28.09 -19.49 1.98
C GLY A 195 26.89 -18.60 1.71
N TRP A 196 26.89 -17.93 0.57
CA TRP A 196 25.71 -17.26 0.02
C TRP A 196 25.03 -18.26 -0.92
N TYR A 197 23.73 -18.48 -0.75
CA TYR A 197 22.92 -19.42 -1.54
C TYR A 197 22.81 -18.99 -3.01
#